data_AF-A0A9P5SUY8-F1
#
_entry.id   AF-A0A9P5SUY8-F1
#
_cell.length_a   1.000
_cell.length_b   1.000
_cell.length_c   1.000
_cell.angle_alpha   90.00
_cell.angle_beta   90.00
_cell.angle_gamma   90.00
#
_symmetry.space_group_name_H-M   'P 1'
#
loop_
_entity.id
_entity.type
_entity.pdbx_description
1 polymer ?
#
loop_
_entity_poly.entity_id
_entity_poly.type
_entity_poly.pdbx_seq_one_letter_code
_entity_poly.pdbx_strand_id
1 'polypeptide(L)'
;LFELRVIRPLGLAVNIIFNIARRIKWFFLIFAVFLVSFTHSLLYVLHTRRYRPCEGKEACKEIDYPSSYPTDFSKALGVTYFFLAGRYDPVDNTFDNGPTSFRFMMIIFYFCTSIILLNVLIALMNDAFNASEREGKTAYWRLVSEVLAEMEMLYNKDAGNNDGYSEYIYYCATDEEVREFESRFMSHAESSKEAHEVIHKTQSRILEDVKAVGEAVRSSSQQVIEGFKAHAGDPDGKMKEPTETRAHVKHPCCGQVEQELTQLKELVNNLVLHLQANNPAS
;
A
#
# COMPACT_ATOMS: atom_id res chain seq x y z
N LEU A 1 -4.00 -1.52 32.65
CA LEU A 1 -4.02 -2.11 31.29
C LEU A 1 -4.11 -3.64 31.32
N PHE A 2 -3.46 -4.33 32.27
CA PHE A 2 -3.51 -5.80 32.40
C PHE A 2 -4.88 -6.38 32.79
N GLU A 3 -5.65 -5.75 33.68
CA GLU A 3 -6.94 -6.32 34.13
C GLU A 3 -8.09 -6.17 33.13
N LEU A 4 -8.02 -5.17 32.24
CA LEU A 4 -9.01 -4.97 31.17
C LEU A 4 -8.87 -5.97 30.02
N ARG A 5 -7.78 -6.76 29.99
CA ARG A 5 -7.56 -7.82 28.98
C ARG A 5 -8.51 -9.01 29.20
N VAL A 6 -9.05 -9.18 30.42
CA VAL A 6 -9.98 -10.27 30.77
C VAL A 6 -11.36 -10.11 30.12
N ILE A 7 -11.80 -8.86 29.89
CA ILE A 7 -13.05 -8.58 29.17
C ILE A 7 -12.68 -8.23 27.73
N ARG A 8 -12.51 -9.25 26.89
CA ARG A 8 -12.08 -9.18 25.47
C ARG A 8 -12.68 -8.01 24.65
N PRO A 9 -13.99 -7.67 24.73
CA PRO A 9 -14.54 -6.54 23.95
C PRO A 9 -14.10 -5.17 24.48
N LEU A 10 -13.78 -5.04 25.76
CA LEU A 10 -13.45 -3.77 26.42
C LEU A 10 -12.02 -3.32 26.09
N GLY A 11 -11.07 -4.25 26.04
CA GLY A 11 -9.68 -3.95 25.63
C GLY A 11 -9.58 -3.43 24.20
N LEU A 12 -10.39 -3.96 23.29
CA LEU A 12 -10.45 -3.51 21.90
C LEU A 12 -11.02 -2.07 21.80
N ALA A 13 -12.13 -1.81 22.49
CA ALA A 13 -12.74 -0.48 22.51
C ALA A 13 -11.78 0.59 23.04
N VAL A 14 -11.06 0.29 24.14
CA VAL A 14 -10.07 1.21 24.71
C VAL A 14 -8.91 1.48 23.74
N ASN A 15 -8.42 0.46 23.03
CA ASN A 15 -7.35 0.63 22.05
C ASN A 15 -7.79 1.51 20.86
N ILE A 16 -9.02 1.32 20.37
CA ILE A 16 -9.63 2.16 19.33
C ILE A 16 -9.75 3.61 19.81
N ILE A 17 -10.28 3.83 21.02
CA ILE A 17 -10.41 5.17 21.60
C ILE A 17 -9.05 5.86 21.72
N PHE A 18 -8.01 5.14 22.14
CA PHE A 18 -6.68 5.72 22.29
C PHE A 18 -6.04 6.09 20.94
N ASN A 19 -6.24 5.26 19.92
CA ASN A 19 -5.80 5.57 18.55
C ASN A 19 -6.53 6.80 17.99
N ILE A 20 -7.84 6.90 18.19
CA ILE A 20 -8.63 8.07 17.81
C ILE A 20 -8.12 9.32 18.53
N ALA A 21 -7.93 9.25 19.86
CA ALA A 21 -7.44 10.36 20.68
C ALA A 21 -6.08 10.87 20.19
N ARG A 22 -5.18 9.97 19.77
CA ARG A 22 -3.87 10.33 19.22
C ARG A 22 -3.98 11.05 17.87
N ARG A 23 -4.94 10.68 17.03
CA ARG A 23 -5.19 11.32 15.73
C ARG A 23 -5.77 12.74 15.90
N ILE A 24 -6.72 12.91 16.82
CA ILE A 24 -7.41 14.20 17.02
C ILE A 24 -6.69 15.16 17.99
N LYS A 25 -5.50 14.81 18.50
CA LYS A 25 -4.76 15.65 19.48
C LYS A 25 -4.47 17.07 18.97
N TRP A 26 -4.20 17.22 17.68
CA TRP A 26 -3.89 18.51 17.07
C TRP A 26 -5.11 19.43 17.02
N PHE A 27 -6.29 18.85 16.76
CA PHE A 27 -7.55 19.57 16.85
C PHE A 27 -7.79 20.11 18.26
N PHE A 28 -7.59 19.28 19.29
CA PHE A 28 -7.72 19.71 20.68
C PHE A 28 -6.72 20.80 21.08
N LEU A 29 -5.51 20.79 20.52
CA LEU A 29 -4.53 21.86 20.74
C LEU A 29 -5.03 23.19 20.16
N ILE A 30 -5.51 23.20 18.92
CA ILE A 30 -6.08 24.40 18.28
C ILE A 30 -7.29 24.89 19.07
N PHE A 31 -8.17 23.97 19.48
CA PHE A 31 -9.34 24.26 20.29
C PHE A 31 -8.96 24.88 21.65
N ALA A 32 -7.92 24.38 22.32
CA ALA A 32 -7.43 24.94 23.58
C ALA A 32 -6.90 26.37 23.40
N VAL A 33 -6.13 26.64 22.34
CA VAL A 33 -5.65 27.99 22.02
C VAL A 33 -6.83 28.95 21.74
N PHE A 34 -7.84 28.47 21.02
CA PHE A 34 -9.07 29.22 20.77
C PHE A 34 -9.80 29.57 22.07
N LEU A 35 -9.99 28.60 22.97
CA LEU A 35 -10.62 28.83 24.28
C LEU A 35 -9.83 29.84 25.11
N VAL A 36 -8.52 29.70 25.21
CA VAL A 36 -7.67 30.65 25.97
C VAL A 36 -7.78 32.06 25.39
N SER A 37 -7.80 32.19 24.06
CA SER A 37 -7.96 33.49 23.38
C SER A 37 -9.30 34.14 23.70
N PHE A 38 -10.38 33.35 23.69
CA PHE A 38 -11.71 33.83 24.07
C PHE A 38 -11.83 34.16 25.55
N THR A 39 -11.25 33.35 26.43
CA THR A 39 -11.18 33.65 27.87
C THR A 39 -10.43 34.95 28.12
N HIS A 40 -9.32 35.18 27.41
CA HIS A 40 -8.56 36.42 27.53
C HIS A 40 -9.36 37.63 27.02
N SER A 41 -10.05 37.49 25.89
CA SER A 41 -10.94 38.52 25.35
C SER A 41 -12.10 38.85 26.30
N LEU A 42 -12.74 37.83 26.88
CA LEU A 42 -13.77 37.99 27.90
C LEU A 42 -13.26 38.76 29.12
N LEU A 43 -12.09 38.37 29.64
CA LEU A 43 -11.48 39.02 30.79
C LEU A 43 -11.14 40.48 30.47
N TYR A 44 -10.66 40.77 29.26
CA TYR A 44 -10.40 42.13 28.81
C TYR A 44 -11.67 42.99 28.76
N VAL A 45 -12.73 42.48 28.11
CA VAL A 45 -14.03 43.16 27.98
C VAL A 45 -14.70 43.36 29.35
N LEU A 46 -14.53 42.43 30.28
CA LEU A 46 -15.08 42.53 31.63
C LEU A 46 -14.26 43.47 32.52
N HIS A 47 -12.94 43.51 32.40
CA HIS A 47 -12.10 44.42 33.18
C HIS A 47 -12.19 45.88 32.71
N THR A 48 -12.38 46.12 31.41
CA THR A 48 -12.56 47.50 30.89
C THR A 48 -13.87 48.13 31.33
N ARG A 49 -14.79 47.37 31.94
CA ARG A 49 -16.09 47.84 32.42
C ARG A 49 -16.08 48.49 33.82
N ARG A 50 -14.96 49.02 34.33
CA ARG A 50 -15.07 49.99 35.45
C ARG A 50 -15.65 51.33 34.95
N TYR A 51 -16.90 51.30 34.48
CA TYR A 51 -17.66 52.48 34.09
C TYR A 51 -18.14 53.16 35.38
N ARG A 52 -17.59 54.35 35.68
CA ARG A 52 -18.12 55.25 36.71
C ARG A 52 -19.03 56.27 36.02
N PRO A 53 -20.36 56.10 36.00
CA PRO A 53 -21.24 57.20 35.70
C PRO A 53 -21.19 58.17 36.89
N CYS A 54 -20.38 59.22 36.79
CA CYS A 54 -20.42 60.31 37.76
C CYS A 54 -21.35 61.40 37.18
N GLU A 55 -22.67 61.23 37.35
CA GLU A 55 -23.64 62.31 37.20
C GLU A 55 -24.01 62.83 38.59
N GLY A 56 -23.42 63.97 38.97
CA GLY A 56 -23.74 64.68 40.22
C GLY A 56 -22.63 64.65 41.26
N LYS A 57 -22.65 65.67 42.14
CA LYS A 57 -21.61 66.01 43.14
C LYS A 57 -21.53 65.05 44.35
N GLU A 58 -22.10 63.86 44.27
CA GLU A 58 -21.97 62.85 45.32
C GLU A 58 -20.89 61.83 44.94
N ALA A 59 -20.08 61.44 45.93
CA ALA A 59 -18.95 60.55 45.76
C ALA A 59 -19.32 59.32 44.92
N CYS A 60 -18.65 59.12 43.79
CA CYS A 60 -18.95 58.03 42.87
C CYS A 60 -18.84 56.70 43.62
N LYS A 61 -19.99 56.08 43.95
CA LYS A 61 -20.02 54.70 44.42
C LYS A 61 -19.59 53.84 43.24
N GLU A 62 -18.52 53.08 43.42
CA GLU A 62 -18.19 51.98 42.53
C GLU A 62 -19.41 51.07 42.52
N ILE A 63 -20.15 51.04 41.41
CA ILE A 63 -21.19 50.01 41.21
C ILE A 63 -20.37 48.74 41.02
N ASP A 64 -20.17 48.04 42.13
CA ASP A 64 -19.62 46.69 42.12
C ASP A 64 -20.56 45.90 41.23
N TYR A 65 -20.08 45.50 40.05
CA TYR A 65 -20.79 44.49 39.26
C TYR A 65 -21.09 43.33 40.21
N PRO A 66 -22.26 42.66 40.12
CA PRO A 66 -22.60 41.59 41.03
C PRO A 66 -21.39 40.66 41.14
N SER A 67 -21.00 40.36 42.39
CA SER A 67 -19.80 39.61 42.79
C SER A 67 -19.63 38.23 42.13
N SER A 68 -20.57 37.87 41.26
CA SER A 68 -20.59 36.71 40.36
C SER A 68 -19.65 36.81 39.16
N TYR A 69 -19.10 37.98 38.81
CA TYR A 69 -18.19 38.06 37.65
C TYR A 69 -16.78 37.52 37.96
N PRO A 70 -16.22 36.70 37.05
CA PRO A 70 -14.90 36.12 37.25
C PRO A 70 -13.79 37.16 37.09
N THR A 71 -13.18 37.58 38.19
CA THR A 71 -11.96 38.42 38.20
C THR A 71 -10.71 37.63 37.85
N ASP A 72 -10.72 36.34 38.16
CA ASP A 72 -9.60 35.43 37.96
C ASP A 72 -9.68 34.73 36.61
N PHE A 73 -8.54 34.53 35.95
CA PHE A 73 -8.47 33.81 34.67
C PHE A 73 -9.07 32.40 34.76
N SER A 74 -8.87 31.70 35.87
CA SER A 74 -9.42 30.35 36.10
C SER A 74 -10.96 30.33 36.14
N LYS A 75 -11.57 31.33 36.79
CA LYS A 75 -13.03 31.48 36.82
C LYS A 75 -13.55 31.89 35.44
N ALA A 76 -12.83 32.75 34.73
CA ALA A 76 -13.19 33.16 33.36
C ALA A 76 -13.11 31.98 32.38
N LEU A 77 -12.14 31.09 32.57
CA LEU A 77 -12.02 29.83 31.82
C LEU A 77 -13.20 28.90 32.12
N GLY A 78 -13.60 28.77 33.40
CA GLY A 78 -14.80 28.03 33.80
C GLY A 78 -16.07 28.58 33.15
N VAL A 79 -16.22 29.91 33.09
CA VAL A 79 -17.33 30.56 32.39
C VAL A 79 -17.30 30.29 30.88
N THR A 80 -16.12 30.35 30.25
CA THR A 80 -15.96 30.04 28.82
C THR A 80 -16.34 28.57 28.53
N TYR A 81 -16.04 27.65 29.45
CA TYR A 81 -16.47 26.26 29.37
C TYR A 81 -18.00 26.12 29.49
N PHE A 82 -18.65 26.85 30.39
CA PHE A 82 -20.12 26.87 30.46
C PHE A 82 -20.76 27.45 29.18
N PHE A 83 -20.11 28.43 28.54
CA PHE A 83 -20.54 28.94 27.25
C PHE A 83 -20.46 27.89 26.15
N LEU A 84 -19.46 27.00 26.20
CA LEU A 84 -19.36 25.86 25.29
C LEU A 84 -20.58 24.94 25.40
N ALA A 85 -21.10 24.76 26.62
CA ALA A 85 -22.30 23.98 26.91
C ALA A 85 -23.61 24.76 26.66
N GLY A 86 -23.53 26.01 26.17
CA GLY A 86 -24.69 26.86 25.90
C GLY A 86 -25.31 27.49 27.14
N ARG A 87 -24.63 27.47 28.30
CA ARG A 87 -25.10 28.09 29.54
C ARG A 87 -24.47 29.46 29.73
N TYR A 88 -25.28 30.52 29.60
CA TYR A 88 -24.83 31.91 29.68
C TYR A 88 -25.13 32.59 31.03
N ASP A 89 -25.84 31.89 31.93
CA ASP A 89 -26.21 32.36 33.28
C ASP A 89 -25.05 33.00 34.09
N PRO A 90 -23.79 32.49 34.00
CA PRO A 90 -22.70 33.06 34.79
C PRO A 90 -22.32 34.50 34.42
N VAL A 91 -22.81 35.04 33.30
CA VAL A 91 -22.38 36.35 32.78
C VAL A 91 -23.52 37.32 32.59
N ASP A 92 -24.68 36.88 32.09
CA ASP A 92 -25.86 37.73 32.00
C ASP A 92 -27.13 36.87 31.93
N ASN A 93 -28.00 37.00 32.93
CA ASN A 93 -29.28 36.28 32.98
C ASN A 93 -30.38 36.97 32.18
N THR A 94 -30.21 38.26 31.86
CA THR A 94 -31.26 39.08 31.24
C THR A 94 -30.87 39.65 29.88
N PHE A 95 -29.62 39.49 29.42
CA PHE A 95 -29.10 39.95 28.11
C PHE A 95 -29.28 41.45 27.81
N ASP A 96 -29.96 42.21 28.67
CA ASP A 96 -30.33 43.60 28.47
C ASP A 96 -29.29 44.57 29.02
N ASN A 97 -28.51 44.15 30.01
CA ASN A 97 -27.59 45.02 30.75
C ASN A 97 -26.17 45.07 30.17
N GLY A 98 -25.92 44.38 29.05
CA GLY A 98 -24.61 44.31 28.39
C GLY A 98 -24.42 45.33 27.23
N PRO A 99 -23.31 46.08 27.13
CA PRO A 99 -22.86 46.76 25.92
C PRO A 99 -22.84 45.85 24.71
N THR A 100 -23.09 46.46 23.56
CA THR A 100 -23.24 45.79 22.26
C THR A 100 -22.02 44.93 21.90
N SER A 101 -20.81 45.34 22.29
CA SER A 101 -19.57 44.59 22.05
C SER A 101 -19.57 43.19 22.67
N PHE A 102 -20.13 43.05 23.87
CA PHE A 102 -20.24 41.75 24.55
C PHE A 102 -21.24 40.82 23.85
N ARG A 103 -22.36 41.37 23.36
CA ARG A 103 -23.36 40.61 22.58
C ARG A 103 -22.76 40.07 21.29
N PHE A 104 -22.02 40.90 20.55
CA PHE A 104 -21.32 40.46 19.33
C PHE A 104 -20.27 39.38 19.63
N MET A 105 -19.52 39.51 20.72
CA MET A 105 -18.52 38.52 21.11
C MET A 105 -19.16 37.15 21.38
N MET A 106 -20.32 37.12 22.07
CA MET A 106 -21.06 35.88 22.32
C MET A 106 -21.60 35.25 21.03
N ILE A 107 -22.17 36.04 20.12
CA ILE A 107 -22.70 35.53 18.84
C ILE A 107 -21.58 34.90 18.01
N ILE A 108 -20.43 35.57 17.92
CA ILE A 108 -19.25 35.07 17.19
C ILE A 108 -18.73 33.79 17.86
N PHE A 109 -18.62 33.77 19.19
CA PHE A 109 -18.18 32.59 19.92
C PHE A 109 -19.09 31.38 19.68
N TYR A 110 -20.40 31.58 19.74
CA TYR A 110 -21.40 30.55 19.46
C TYR A 110 -21.27 30.02 18.02
N PHE A 111 -21.20 30.92 17.04
CA PHE A 111 -21.05 30.54 15.63
C PHE A 111 -19.77 29.73 15.40
N CYS A 112 -18.61 30.23 15.87
CA CYS A 112 -17.35 29.52 15.71
C CYS A 112 -17.33 28.17 16.43
N THR A 113 -17.88 28.10 17.64
CA THR A 113 -17.88 26.87 18.43
C THR A 113 -18.87 25.84 17.91
N SER A 114 -20.13 26.22 17.76
CA SER A 114 -21.21 25.29 17.43
C SER A 114 -21.26 24.95 15.95
N ILE A 115 -20.92 25.89 15.06
CA ILE A 115 -21.04 25.68 13.60
C ILE A 115 -19.72 25.25 12.98
N ILE A 116 -18.59 25.80 13.42
CA ILE A 116 -17.29 25.44 12.83
C ILE A 116 -16.66 24.29 13.61
N LEU A 117 -16.35 24.52 14.88
CA LEU A 117 -15.53 23.60 15.67
C LEU A 117 -16.23 22.27 15.94
N LEU A 118 -17.51 22.26 16.30
CA LEU A 118 -18.24 21.02 16.58
C LEU A 118 -18.48 20.18 15.32
N ASN A 119 -18.84 20.81 14.19
CA ASN A 119 -19.02 20.10 12.92
C ASN A 119 -17.70 19.51 12.41
N VAL A 120 -16.60 20.25 12.53
CA VAL A 120 -15.27 19.73 12.20
C VAL A 120 -14.85 18.62 13.16
N LEU A 121 -15.13 18.73 14.47
CA LEU A 121 -14.85 17.68 15.44
C LEU A 121 -15.57 16.38 15.09
N ILE A 122 -16.85 16.46 14.74
CA ILE A 122 -17.64 15.28 14.33
C ILE A 122 -17.06 14.67 13.06
N ALA A 123 -16.72 15.49 12.06
CA ALA A 123 -16.11 15.01 10.82
C ALA A 123 -14.76 14.30 11.08
N LEU A 124 -13.90 14.90 11.90
CA LEU A 124 -12.61 14.32 12.30
C LEU A 124 -12.78 13.06 13.14
N MET A 125 -13.78 13.02 14.03
CA MET A 125 -14.06 11.84 14.84
C MET A 125 -14.57 10.69 13.99
N ASN A 126 -15.42 10.96 12.99
CA ASN A 126 -15.89 9.95 12.04
C ASN A 126 -14.73 9.42 11.17
N ASP A 127 -13.89 10.30 10.64
CA ASP A 127 -12.71 9.88 9.87
C ASP A 127 -11.73 9.05 10.71
N ALA A 128 -11.41 9.52 11.94
CA ALA A 128 -10.55 8.79 12.86
C ALA A 128 -11.16 7.45 13.28
N PHE A 129 -12.48 7.37 13.46
CA PHE A 129 -13.18 6.13 13.76
C PHE A 129 -13.10 5.15 12.59
N ASN A 130 -13.41 5.59 11.37
CA ASN A 130 -13.34 4.74 10.17
C ASN A 130 -11.91 4.24 9.90
N ALA A 131 -10.91 5.09 10.09
CA ALA A 131 -9.50 4.70 10.00
C ALA A 131 -9.15 3.67 11.09
N SER A 132 -9.60 3.91 12.33
CA SER A 132 -9.34 3.00 13.45
C SER A 132 -10.15 1.71 13.40
N GLU A 133 -11.29 1.65 12.71
CA GLU A 133 -12.07 0.41 12.53
C GLU A 133 -11.34 -0.54 11.58
N ARG A 134 -10.82 0.00 10.47
CA ARG A 134 -10.02 -0.77 9.50
C ARG A 134 -8.75 -1.32 10.13
N GLU A 135 -8.00 -0.47 10.83
CA GLU A 135 -6.81 -0.89 11.59
C GLU A 135 -7.18 -1.78 12.79
N GLY A 136 -8.33 -1.53 13.42
CA GLY A 136 -8.82 -2.22 14.61
C GLY A 136 -9.20 -3.67 14.35
N LYS A 137 -9.80 -3.99 13.20
CA LYS A 137 -10.06 -5.39 12.79
C LYS A 137 -8.76 -6.18 12.66
N THR A 138 -7.75 -5.62 12.01
CA THR A 138 -6.44 -6.27 11.88
C THR A 138 -5.71 -6.35 13.22
N ALA A 139 -5.76 -5.29 14.04
CA ALA A 139 -5.16 -5.28 15.37
C ALA A 139 -5.83 -6.28 16.32
N TYR A 140 -7.14 -6.47 16.20
CA TYR A 140 -7.88 -7.49 16.96
C TYR A 140 -7.40 -8.89 16.59
N TRP A 141 -7.34 -9.23 15.30
CA TRP A 141 -6.85 -10.54 14.88
C TRP A 141 -5.39 -10.79 15.27
N ARG A 142 -4.55 -9.75 15.23
CA ARG A 142 -3.17 -9.83 15.70
C ARG A 142 -3.07 -10.09 17.21
N LEU A 143 -3.90 -9.40 18.00
CA LEU A 143 -3.97 -9.63 19.44
C LEU A 143 -4.48 -11.05 19.76
N VAL A 144 -5.50 -11.52 19.03
CA VAL A 144 -6.02 -12.88 19.16
C VAL A 144 -4.96 -13.91 18.80
N SER A 145 -4.21 -13.72 17.71
CA SER A 145 -3.13 -14.64 17.32
C SER A 145 -1.98 -14.64 18.33
N GLU A 146 -1.63 -13.50 18.91
CA GLU A 146 -0.59 -13.40 19.93
C GLU A 146 -1.00 -14.15 21.20
N VAL A 147 -2.24 -13.97 21.67
CA VAL A 147 -2.78 -14.70 22.83
C VAL A 147 -2.92 -16.20 22.52
N LEU A 148 -3.34 -16.56 21.30
CA LEU A 148 -3.43 -17.96 20.90
C LEU A 148 -2.06 -18.62 20.87
N ALA A 149 -1.04 -17.96 20.34
CA ALA A 149 0.33 -18.46 20.33
C ALA A 149 0.92 -18.58 21.74
N GLU A 150 0.65 -17.61 22.63
CA GLU A 150 1.02 -17.71 24.05
C GLU A 150 0.33 -18.91 24.73
N MET A 151 -0.96 -19.12 24.45
CA MET A 151 -1.72 -20.26 24.97
C MET A 151 -1.21 -21.60 24.41
N GLU A 152 -0.93 -21.67 23.10
CA GLU A 152 -0.32 -22.84 22.48
C GLU A 152 1.03 -23.14 23.12
N MET A 153 1.90 -22.16 23.33
CA MET A 153 3.20 -22.39 23.97
C MET A 153 3.06 -22.95 25.41
N LEU A 154 2.03 -22.53 26.16
CA LEU A 154 1.77 -23.03 27.51
C LEU A 154 1.15 -24.43 27.52
N TYR A 155 0.23 -24.72 26.59
CA TYR A 155 -0.50 -26.00 26.53
C TYR A 155 0.25 -27.10 25.76
N ASN A 156 1.19 -26.74 24.87
CA ASN A 156 1.97 -27.65 24.05
C ASN A 156 3.13 -28.33 24.81
N LYS A 157 3.20 -28.15 26.13
CA LYS A 157 4.23 -28.78 26.97
C LYS A 157 3.97 -30.27 27.25
N ASP A 158 2.73 -30.74 27.05
CA ASP A 158 2.31 -32.13 27.25
C ASP A 158 1.94 -32.88 25.94
N ALA A 159 2.10 -32.25 24.77
CA ALA A 159 1.68 -32.82 23.49
C ALA A 159 2.76 -33.73 22.87
N GLY A 160 3.05 -34.84 23.53
CA GLY A 160 3.77 -35.97 22.93
C GLY A 160 2.93 -36.77 21.92
N ASN A 161 1.68 -36.36 21.66
CA ASN A 161 0.77 -37.04 20.76
C ASN A 161 0.15 -36.01 19.80
N ASN A 162 0.66 -35.98 18.58
CA ASN A 162 0.46 -34.92 17.57
C ASN A 162 -0.86 -35.07 16.79
N ASP A 163 -1.89 -35.62 17.44
CA ASP A 163 -3.10 -36.11 16.76
C ASP A 163 -4.23 -35.07 16.72
N GLY A 164 -4.02 -33.90 17.33
CA GLY A 164 -5.05 -32.87 17.54
C GLY A 164 -5.12 -31.76 16.48
N TYR A 165 -4.17 -31.72 15.53
CA TYR A 165 -4.18 -30.73 14.45
C TYR A 165 -4.91 -31.29 13.24
N SER A 166 -6.04 -30.69 12.88
CA SER A 166 -6.77 -31.05 11.66
C SER A 166 -5.91 -30.72 10.44
N GLU A 167 -5.58 -31.73 9.63
CA GLU A 167 -4.87 -31.57 8.35
C GLU A 167 -5.68 -30.71 7.35
N TYR A 168 -6.98 -30.55 7.58
CA TYR A 168 -7.91 -29.80 6.73
C TYR A 168 -8.57 -28.66 7.49
N ILE A 169 -8.58 -27.47 6.89
CA ILE A 169 -9.37 -26.32 7.35
C ILE A 169 -10.65 -26.28 6.51
N TYR A 170 -11.79 -26.57 7.13
CA TYR A 170 -13.09 -26.40 6.49
C TYR A 170 -13.54 -24.96 6.69
N TYR A 171 -13.72 -24.22 5.59
CA TYR A 171 -14.35 -22.89 5.61
C TYR A 171 -15.63 -22.94 4.78
N CYS A 172 -16.70 -22.35 5.31
CA CYS A 172 -17.94 -22.19 4.57
C CYS A 172 -17.82 -20.94 3.69
N ALA A 173 -17.64 -21.15 2.39
CA ALA A 173 -17.66 -20.07 1.41
C ALA A 173 -19.08 -19.58 1.17
N THR A 174 -19.24 -18.27 1.02
CA THR A 174 -20.46 -17.69 0.46
C THR A 174 -20.55 -17.97 -1.05
N ASP A 175 -21.76 -18.01 -1.60
CA ASP A 175 -21.97 -18.28 -3.03
C ASP A 175 -21.20 -17.30 -3.94
N GLU A 176 -20.97 -16.06 -3.47
CA GLU A 176 -20.21 -15.04 -4.19
C GLU A 176 -18.71 -15.35 -4.22
N GLU A 177 -18.13 -15.79 -3.09
CA GLU A 177 -16.73 -16.21 -3.00
C GLU A 177 -16.46 -17.47 -3.85
N VAL A 178 -17.41 -18.41 -3.90
CA VAL A 178 -17.32 -19.60 -4.77
C VAL A 178 -17.28 -19.19 -6.24
N ARG A 179 -18.17 -18.28 -6.65
CA ARG A 179 -18.20 -17.78 -8.04
C ARG A 179 -16.94 -17.02 -8.42
N GLU A 180 -16.41 -16.20 -7.53
CA GLU A 180 -15.14 -15.49 -7.78
C GLU A 180 -13.98 -16.50 -7.94
N PHE A 181 -13.91 -17.49 -7.05
CA PHE A 181 -12.89 -18.54 -7.12
C PHE A 181 -12.98 -19.34 -8.43
N GLU A 182 -14.19 -19.77 -8.83
CA GLU A 182 -14.40 -20.48 -10.09
C GLU A 182 -13.96 -19.65 -11.30
N SER A 183 -14.26 -18.35 -11.33
CA SER A 183 -13.86 -17.47 -12.43
C SER A 183 -12.34 -17.35 -12.57
N ARG A 184 -11.61 -17.29 -11.45
CA ARG A 184 -10.15 -17.26 -11.43
C ARG A 184 -9.57 -18.60 -11.86
N PHE A 185 -10.16 -19.71 -11.41
CA PHE A 185 -9.67 -21.03 -11.75
C PHE A 185 -9.89 -21.37 -13.24
N MET A 186 -11.04 -20.99 -13.79
CA MET A 186 -11.37 -21.22 -15.21
C MET A 186 -10.52 -20.37 -16.15
N SER A 187 -10.25 -19.10 -15.81
CA SER A 187 -9.36 -18.25 -16.61
C SER A 187 -7.91 -18.77 -16.65
N HIS A 188 -7.41 -19.31 -15.53
CA HIS A 188 -6.11 -19.99 -15.52
C HIS A 188 -6.10 -21.29 -16.32
N ALA A 189 -7.19 -22.06 -16.29
CA ALA A 189 -7.33 -23.29 -17.08
C ALA A 189 -7.40 -23.02 -18.59
N GLU A 190 -8.04 -21.92 -19.00
CA GLU A 190 -8.14 -21.49 -20.40
C GLU A 190 -6.78 -20.99 -20.92
N SER A 191 -6.10 -20.12 -20.16
CA SER A 191 -4.75 -19.66 -20.48
C SER A 191 -3.73 -20.80 -20.58
N SER A 192 -3.86 -21.83 -19.73
CA SER A 192 -3.01 -23.02 -19.81
C SER A 192 -3.28 -23.87 -21.05
N LYS A 193 -4.51 -23.92 -21.56
CA LYS A 193 -4.85 -24.64 -22.80
C LYS A 193 -4.30 -23.92 -24.03
N GLU A 194 -4.45 -22.60 -24.09
CA GLU A 194 -3.90 -21.78 -25.16
C GLU A 194 -2.37 -21.88 -25.21
N ALA A 195 -1.70 -21.85 -24.05
CA ALA A 195 -0.25 -22.04 -23.97
C ALA A 195 0.18 -23.42 -24.50
N HIS A 196 -0.57 -24.48 -24.17
CA HIS A 196 -0.25 -25.83 -24.63
C HIS A 196 -0.43 -25.98 -26.15
N GLU A 197 -1.46 -25.36 -26.73
CA GLU A 197 -1.68 -25.35 -28.18
C GLU A 197 -0.58 -24.60 -28.94
N VAL A 198 -0.15 -23.44 -28.41
CA VAL A 198 0.95 -22.64 -29.00
C VAL A 198 2.29 -23.39 -28.95
N ILE A 199 2.58 -24.07 -27.84
CA ILE A 199 3.80 -24.88 -27.70
C ILE A 199 3.80 -26.03 -28.71
N HIS A 200 2.68 -26.76 -28.85
CA HIS A 200 2.58 -27.87 -29.79
C HIS A 200 2.72 -27.40 -31.26
N LYS A 201 2.10 -26.26 -31.61
CA LYS A 201 2.22 -25.66 -32.94
C LYS A 201 3.61 -25.13 -33.24
N THR A 202 4.31 -24.63 -32.23
CA THR A 202 5.70 -24.17 -32.39
C THR A 202 6.65 -25.35 -32.58
N GLN A 203 6.47 -26.43 -31.82
CA GLN A 203 7.27 -27.65 -31.96
C GLN A 203 7.16 -28.28 -33.35
N SER A 204 5.96 -28.30 -33.95
CA SER A 204 5.79 -28.85 -35.29
C SER A 204 6.51 -28.03 -36.37
N ARG A 205 6.50 -26.69 -36.26
CA ARG A 205 7.22 -25.80 -37.20
C ARG A 205 8.74 -25.97 -37.11
N ILE A 206 9.27 -26.05 -35.89
CA ILE A 206 10.71 -26.27 -35.68
C ILE A 206 11.15 -27.61 -36.26
N LEU A 207 10.33 -28.66 -36.14
CA LEU A 207 10.65 -29.97 -36.68
C LEU A 207 10.71 -29.97 -38.23
N GLU A 208 9.83 -29.22 -38.88
CA GLU A 208 9.87 -29.04 -40.34
C GLU A 208 11.13 -28.28 -40.79
N ASP A 209 11.47 -27.18 -40.10
CA ASP A 209 12.66 -26.38 -40.43
C ASP A 209 13.95 -27.20 -40.26
N VAL A 210 14.07 -27.98 -39.19
CA VAL A 210 15.22 -28.86 -38.95
C VAL A 210 15.34 -29.93 -40.02
N LYS A 211 14.20 -30.49 -40.48
CA LYS A 211 14.19 -31.49 -41.54
C LYS A 211 14.66 -30.90 -42.88
N ALA A 212 14.19 -29.70 -43.23
CA ALA A 212 14.60 -29.00 -44.45
C ALA A 212 16.11 -28.69 -44.45
N VAL A 213 16.66 -28.24 -43.31
CA VAL A 213 18.11 -28.01 -43.17
C VAL A 213 18.88 -29.32 -43.30
N GLY A 214 18.41 -30.41 -42.68
CA GLY A 214 19.05 -31.72 -42.79
C GLY A 214 19.15 -32.24 -44.23
N GLU A 215 18.11 -32.01 -45.03
CA GLU A 215 18.08 -32.35 -46.46
C GLU A 215 19.07 -31.50 -47.27
N ALA A 216 19.18 -30.19 -46.98
CA ALA A 216 20.13 -29.30 -47.63
C ALA A 216 21.60 -29.61 -47.30
N VAL A 217 21.90 -30.00 -46.06
CA VAL A 217 23.26 -30.45 -45.66
C VAL A 217 23.62 -31.75 -46.37
N ARG A 218 22.65 -32.66 -46.54
CA ARG A 218 22.87 -33.94 -47.21
C ARG A 218 23.16 -33.79 -48.70
N SER A 219 22.45 -32.90 -49.39
CA SER A 219 22.71 -32.61 -50.81
C SER A 219 24.08 -31.95 -51.01
N SER A 220 24.45 -31.00 -50.15
CA SER A 220 25.77 -30.34 -50.19
C SER A 220 26.91 -31.34 -49.93
N SER A 221 26.72 -32.25 -48.97
CA SER A 221 27.71 -33.30 -48.69
C SER A 221 27.91 -34.26 -49.87
N GLN A 222 26.84 -34.59 -50.61
CA GLN A 222 26.94 -35.44 -51.80
C GLN A 222 27.72 -34.75 -52.94
N GLN A 223 27.50 -33.45 -53.18
CA GLN A 223 28.28 -32.70 -54.17
C GLN A 223 29.78 -32.67 -53.84
N VAL A 224 30.15 -32.49 -52.57
CA VAL A 224 31.56 -32.50 -52.16
C VAL A 224 32.20 -33.87 -52.39
N ILE A 225 31.48 -34.97 -52.09
CA ILE A 225 31.98 -36.33 -52.31
C ILE A 225 32.17 -36.62 -53.80
N GLU A 226 31.25 -36.17 -54.66
CA GLU A 226 31.38 -36.31 -56.11
C GLU A 226 32.54 -35.47 -56.67
N GLY A 227 32.74 -34.26 -56.15
CA GLY A 227 33.90 -33.42 -56.49
C GLY A 227 35.24 -34.08 -56.13
N PHE A 228 35.33 -34.75 -54.97
CA PHE A 228 36.52 -35.50 -54.58
C PHE A 228 36.78 -36.72 -55.48
N LYS A 229 35.74 -37.44 -55.91
CA LYS A 229 35.88 -38.57 -56.85
C LYS A 229 36.35 -38.12 -58.24
N ALA A 230 35.93 -36.95 -58.70
CA ALA A 230 36.37 -36.39 -59.98
C ALA A 230 37.86 -35.97 -59.98
N HIS A 231 38.46 -35.72 -58.81
CA HIS A 231 39.88 -35.39 -58.67
C HIS A 231 40.79 -36.61 -58.39
N ALA A 232 40.22 -37.76 -58.04
CA ALA A 232 40.97 -38.99 -57.75
C ALA A 232 41.20 -39.90 -58.98
N GLY A 233 40.88 -39.43 -60.18
CA GLY A 233 41.06 -40.16 -61.43
C GLY A 233 42.44 -40.00 -62.04
N ASP A 234 43.45 -40.70 -61.51
CA ASP A 234 44.54 -41.30 -62.31
C ASP A 234 45.30 -42.37 -61.47
N PRO A 235 45.00 -43.67 -61.63
CA PRO A 235 45.69 -44.73 -60.91
C PRO A 235 47.09 -45.08 -61.46
N ASP A 236 47.57 -44.46 -62.55
CA ASP A 236 48.83 -44.85 -63.21
C ASP A 236 49.83 -43.69 -63.35
N GLY A 237 50.04 -42.93 -62.28
CA GLY A 237 51.09 -41.93 -62.18
C GLY A 237 52.27 -42.41 -61.32
N LYS A 238 53.36 -42.87 -61.96
CA LYS A 238 54.60 -43.29 -61.28
C LYS A 238 55.04 -42.31 -60.19
N MET A 239 55.18 -42.85 -58.98
CA MET A 239 55.73 -42.20 -57.79
C MET A 239 57.15 -41.69 -58.07
N LYS A 240 57.28 -40.38 -58.31
CA LYS A 240 58.57 -39.67 -58.21
C LYS A 240 58.63 -39.03 -56.83
N GLU A 241 59.67 -39.41 -56.10
CA GLU A 241 60.14 -38.82 -54.86
C GLU A 241 60.29 -37.29 -55.04
N PRO A 242 59.65 -36.45 -54.20
CA PRO A 242 59.90 -35.02 -54.21
C PRO A 242 60.87 -34.66 -53.09
N THR A 243 62.07 -34.31 -53.53
CA THR A 243 63.04 -33.48 -52.83
C THR A 243 62.38 -32.23 -52.27
N GLU A 244 62.75 -31.96 -51.03
CA GLU A 244 62.56 -30.74 -50.24
C GLU A 244 62.52 -29.45 -51.08
N THR A 245 61.34 -28.84 -51.21
CA THR A 245 61.25 -27.39 -51.44
C THR A 245 59.92 -26.84 -50.93
N ARG A 246 60.05 -25.98 -49.92
CA ARG A 246 59.00 -25.23 -49.23
C ARG A 246 58.40 -24.19 -50.18
N ALA A 247 57.20 -24.46 -50.68
CA ALA A 247 56.34 -23.44 -51.28
C ALA A 247 54.88 -23.71 -50.90
N HIS A 248 54.23 -22.72 -50.28
CA HIS A 248 52.81 -22.72 -49.96
C HIS A 248 51.98 -22.83 -51.23
N VAL A 249 51.65 -24.05 -51.65
CA VAL A 249 50.59 -24.30 -52.63
C VAL A 249 49.28 -24.38 -51.84
N LYS A 250 48.53 -23.27 -51.80
CA LYS A 250 47.13 -23.26 -51.37
C LYS A 250 46.36 -24.11 -52.40
N HIS A 251 45.99 -25.33 -52.03
CA HIS A 251 45.09 -26.16 -52.84
C HIS A 251 43.76 -25.40 -53.04
N PRO A 252 43.29 -25.23 -54.30
CA PRO A 252 42.06 -24.47 -54.59
C PRO A 252 40.80 -25.11 -53.99
N CYS A 253 40.85 -26.38 -53.59
CA CYS A 253 39.73 -27.07 -52.95
C CYS A 253 39.49 -26.64 -51.48
N CYS A 254 40.45 -25.99 -50.82
CA CYS A 254 40.30 -25.64 -49.41
C CYS A 254 39.47 -24.36 -49.20
N GLY A 255 39.50 -23.42 -50.16
CA GLY A 255 38.74 -22.18 -50.08
C GLY A 255 37.23 -22.39 -50.25
N GLN A 256 36.83 -23.34 -51.10
CA GLN A 256 35.43 -23.62 -51.37
C GLN A 256 34.74 -24.33 -50.20
N VAL A 257 35.46 -25.23 -49.51
CA VAL A 257 34.97 -25.88 -48.29
C VAL A 257 34.89 -24.88 -47.12
N GLU A 258 35.85 -23.97 -46.96
CA GLU A 258 35.74 -22.90 -45.96
C GLU A 258 34.56 -21.96 -46.23
N GLN A 259 34.27 -21.67 -47.50
CA GLN A 259 33.16 -20.81 -47.89
C GLN A 259 31.80 -21.46 -47.61
N GLU A 260 31.65 -22.75 -47.93
CA GLU A 260 30.47 -23.56 -47.59
C GLU A 260 30.29 -23.70 -46.07
N LEU A 261 31.38 -23.92 -45.32
CA LEU A 261 31.33 -24.02 -43.86
C LEU A 261 30.95 -22.69 -43.20
N THR A 262 31.31 -21.57 -43.82
CA THR A 262 30.96 -20.22 -43.37
C THR A 262 29.48 -19.93 -43.63
N GLN A 263 28.97 -20.31 -44.82
CA GLN A 263 27.54 -20.24 -45.11
C GLN A 263 26.72 -21.11 -44.17
N LEU A 264 27.19 -22.32 -43.86
CA LEU A 264 26.51 -23.21 -42.91
C LEU A 264 26.46 -22.61 -41.50
N LYS A 265 27.56 -22.00 -41.04
CA LYS A 265 27.61 -21.32 -39.73
C LYS A 265 26.65 -20.14 -39.66
N GLU A 266 26.54 -19.38 -40.75
CA GLU A 266 25.61 -18.24 -40.83
C GLU A 266 24.14 -18.70 -40.83
N LEU A 267 23.84 -19.80 -41.53
CA LEU A 267 22.51 -20.42 -41.55
C LEU A 267 22.12 -20.96 -40.16
N VAL A 268 23.06 -21.62 -39.46
CA VAL A 268 22.86 -22.10 -38.09
C VAL A 268 22.66 -20.93 -37.12
N ASN A 269 23.45 -19.85 -37.23
CA ASN A 269 23.29 -18.69 -36.36
C ASN A 269 21.95 -17.96 -36.58
N ASN A 270 21.49 -17.84 -37.83
CA ASN A 270 20.19 -17.26 -38.13
C ASN A 270 19.04 -18.12 -37.60
N LEU A 271 19.17 -19.45 -37.65
CA LEU A 271 18.20 -20.37 -37.06
C LEU A 271 18.15 -20.22 -35.53
N VAL A 272 19.30 -20.11 -34.87
CA VAL A 272 19.39 -19.88 -33.42
C VAL A 272 18.73 -18.56 -33.02
N LEU A 273 18.96 -17.48 -33.78
CA LEU A 273 18.32 -16.18 -33.53
C LEU A 273 16.80 -16.23 -33.72
N HIS A 274 16.31 -16.95 -34.74
CA HIS A 274 14.88 -17.14 -34.96
C HIS A 274 14.19 -17.95 -33.85
N LEU A 275 14.90 -18.93 -33.27
CA LEU A 275 14.43 -19.71 -32.13
C LEU A 275 14.42 -18.89 -30.82
N GLN A 276 15.39 -17.99 -30.63
CA GLN A 276 15.43 -17.09 -29.47
C GLN A 276 14.34 -16.00 -29.53
N ALA A 277 14.07 -15.45 -30.71
CA ALA A 277 13.06 -14.39 -30.88
C ALA A 277 11.60 -14.85 -30.66
N ASN A 278 11.34 -16.16 -30.76
CA ASN A 278 10.00 -16.74 -30.64
C ASN A 278 9.76 -17.48 -29.31
N ASN A 279 10.65 -17.33 -28.31
CA ASN A 279 10.46 -17.91 -26.99
C ASN A 279 9.76 -16.90 -26.06
N PRO A 280 8.47 -17.09 -25.70
CA PRO A 280 7.70 -16.11 -24.93
C PRO A 280 8.02 -16.08 -23.42
N ALA A 281 9.10 -16.74 -22.98
CA ALA A 281 9.48 -16.87 -21.58
C ALA A 281 10.81 -16.17 -21.22
N SER A 282 11.12 -15.04 -21.88
CA SER A 282 12.13 -14.06 -21.43
C SER A 282 11.58 -12.65 -21.46
#